data_AF-A0A0H3I3B6-F1
#
_entry.id   AF-A0A0H3I3B6-F1
#
_cell.length_a   1.000
_cell.length_b   1.000
_cell.length_c   1.000
_cell.angle_alpha   90.00
_cell.angle_beta   90.00
_cell.angle_gamma   90.00
#
_symmetry.space_group_name_H-M   'P 1'
#
loop_
_entity.id
_entity.type
_entity.pdbx_description
1 polymer ?
#
loop_
_entity_poly.entity_id
_entity_poly.type
_entity_poly.pdbx_seq_one_letter_code
_entity_poly.pdbx_strand_id
1 'polypeptide(L)'
;MAGTETHYGYDEYGHCISVRNGEGEIRHFLYDGRGLLIKETAPDDTLYYRYDAAGRLTQQDNTHYPYDKAGRLIRRQVVQPGYRPQVWHYRWDSRNQLRIVDTPTGERWLYRYDPLGRRIGKRCDQTQDDIRYLWDGDQIAEVRHYRDNQRVSRRHWVHNGWELLVQQRQTVNGSWETDFVTSGHNGEPQAVFNQQGEIRWQAPRANLWGQRYTENAEKYDPGLAFAGQYRDDESGLCYNRFRYYDPSGGCYISPDPIGVLGGENNYGYVQNPNTWVDPLGLRKCSTGYKSADDAGRAALTKYNPMSIFKNREYGGIIFKAKDGSYGYTRGRLGSGRTAPTFKESSAGLPKGSTPVGQYHTHGDYSDINFNRTNRAGDMHSSDIFSRADIRIHNAADATFPGYTDVLGTPSGKFWKIFGQVSGPGDAIPL
;
A
#
# COMPACT_ATOMS: atom_id res chain seq x y z
N MET A 1 -18.82 -19.73 -13.57
CA MET A 1 -19.22 -18.32 -13.58
C MET A 1 -18.45 -17.62 -14.68
N ALA A 2 -19.12 -16.91 -15.58
CA ALA A 2 -18.43 -16.04 -16.55
C ALA A 2 -17.57 -15.04 -15.76
N GLY A 3 -16.28 -14.98 -16.07
CA GLY A 3 -15.31 -14.18 -15.32
C GLY A 3 -15.69 -12.70 -15.40
N THR A 4 -15.98 -12.10 -14.25
CA THR A 4 -16.11 -10.65 -14.15
C THR A 4 -14.70 -10.05 -14.13
N GLU A 5 -14.35 -9.31 -15.18
CA GLU A 5 -13.07 -8.60 -15.24
C GLU A 5 -13.17 -7.25 -14.53
N THR A 6 -12.16 -6.91 -13.73
CA THR A 6 -12.02 -5.57 -13.14
C THR A 6 -10.76 -4.93 -13.72
N HIS A 7 -10.89 -3.73 -14.28
CA HIS A 7 -9.77 -2.99 -14.86
C HIS A 7 -9.37 -1.82 -13.97
N TYR A 8 -8.07 -1.65 -13.80
CA TYR A 8 -7.49 -0.57 -13.01
C TYR A 8 -6.68 0.36 -13.92
N GLY A 9 -6.95 1.66 -13.84
CA GLY A 9 -6.13 2.71 -14.45
C GLY A 9 -5.20 3.34 -13.41
N TYR A 10 -3.98 3.69 -13.82
CA TYR A 10 -2.96 4.25 -12.92
C TYR A 10 -2.36 5.54 -13.49
N ASP A 11 -1.98 6.45 -12.61
CA ASP A 11 -1.16 7.62 -12.98
C ASP A 11 0.33 7.27 -13.06
N GLU A 12 1.15 8.26 -13.41
CA GLU A 12 2.60 8.12 -13.50
C GLU A 12 3.30 7.82 -12.17
N TYR A 13 2.63 8.07 -11.05
CA TYR A 13 3.16 7.80 -9.73
C TYR A 13 2.79 6.40 -9.24
N GLY A 14 1.87 5.70 -9.93
CA GLY A 14 1.34 4.39 -9.55
C GLY A 14 0.11 4.45 -8.66
N HIS A 15 -0.51 5.63 -8.50
CA HIS A 15 -1.80 5.75 -7.83
C HIS A 15 -2.90 5.24 -8.77
N CYS A 16 -3.86 4.50 -8.21
CA CYS A 16 -5.02 4.08 -8.98
C CYS A 16 -5.94 5.29 -9.22
N ILE A 17 -6.13 5.67 -10.49
CA ILE A 17 -6.98 6.79 -10.91
C ILE A 17 -8.32 6.35 -11.48
N SER A 18 -8.49 5.07 -11.80
CA SER A 18 -9.80 4.52 -12.13
C SER A 18 -9.92 3.03 -11.82
N VAL A 19 -11.14 2.61 -11.46
CA VAL A 19 -11.52 1.21 -11.31
C VAL A 19 -12.80 0.99 -12.12
N ARG A 20 -12.78 0.06 -13.07
CA ARG A 20 -13.97 -0.41 -13.79
C ARG A 20 -14.29 -1.83 -13.34
N ASN A 21 -15.44 -2.04 -12.71
CA ASN A 21 -15.86 -3.38 -12.27
C ASN A 21 -16.45 -4.21 -13.42
N GLY A 22 -16.78 -5.48 -13.14
CA GLY A 22 -17.34 -6.40 -14.13
C GLY A 22 -18.74 -6.06 -14.64
N GLU A 23 -19.41 -5.08 -14.03
CA GLU A 23 -20.71 -4.54 -14.49
C GLU A 23 -20.55 -3.29 -15.36
N GLY A 24 -19.31 -2.82 -15.56
CA GLY A 24 -19.00 -1.65 -16.35
C GLY A 24 -19.07 -0.33 -15.58
N GLU A 25 -19.36 -0.35 -14.27
CA GLU A 25 -19.33 0.85 -13.43
C GLU A 25 -17.88 1.32 -13.28
N ILE A 26 -17.66 2.61 -13.50
CA ILE A 26 -16.33 3.23 -13.43
C ILE A 26 -16.30 4.20 -12.26
N ARG A 27 -15.32 4.02 -11.38
CA ARG A 27 -14.93 4.99 -10.36
C ARG A 27 -13.64 5.68 -10.77
N HIS A 28 -13.55 6.98 -10.49
CA HIS A 28 -12.38 7.82 -10.73
C HIS A 28 -11.83 8.38 -9.43
N PHE A 29 -10.51 8.46 -9.32
CA PHE A 29 -9.80 8.96 -8.15
C PHE A 29 -8.88 10.10 -8.54
N LEU A 30 -8.93 11.19 -7.80
CA LEU A 30 -8.08 12.37 -7.99
C LEU A 30 -7.22 12.59 -6.77
N TYR A 31 -5.91 12.78 -6.97
CA TYR A 31 -4.94 12.99 -5.90
C TYR A 31 -4.34 14.41 -5.97
N ASP A 32 -3.93 14.96 -4.83
CA ASP A 32 -3.15 16.20 -4.78
C ASP A 32 -1.65 15.96 -5.08
N GLY A 33 -0.86 17.04 -5.10
CA GLY A 33 0.58 16.96 -5.35
C GLY A 33 1.39 16.21 -4.28
N ARG A 34 0.78 15.85 -3.15
CA ARG A 34 1.36 15.02 -2.08
C ARG A 34 0.94 13.54 -2.20
N GLY A 35 0.11 13.20 -3.19
CA GLY A 35 -0.43 11.85 -3.39
C GLY A 35 -1.59 11.52 -2.44
N LEU A 36 -2.27 12.52 -1.87
CA LEU A 36 -3.45 12.31 -1.03
C LEU A 36 -4.72 12.34 -1.91
N LEU A 37 -5.61 11.35 -1.75
CA LEU A 37 -6.87 11.27 -2.47
C LEU A 37 -7.77 12.44 -2.08
N ILE A 38 -8.10 13.36 -2.99
CA ILE A 38 -8.94 14.53 -2.70
C ILE A 38 -10.37 14.41 -3.23
N LYS A 39 -10.60 13.50 -4.18
CA LYS A 39 -11.93 13.27 -4.76
C LYS A 39 -12.06 11.84 -5.28
N GLU A 40 -13.18 11.20 -4.97
CA GLU A 40 -13.66 9.98 -5.62
C GLU A 40 -14.96 10.29 -6.38
N THR A 41 -15.10 9.84 -7.62
CA THR A 41 -16.32 9.98 -8.42
C THR A 41 -16.79 8.62 -8.89
N ALA A 42 -18.01 8.26 -8.52
CA ALA A 42 -18.76 7.11 -8.99
C ALA A 42 -19.94 7.57 -9.87
N PRO A 43 -20.67 6.65 -10.54
CA PRO A 43 -21.80 7.02 -11.39
C PRO A 43 -22.91 7.80 -10.67
N ASP A 44 -23.14 7.51 -9.40
CA ASP A 44 -24.23 8.01 -8.57
C ASP A 44 -23.78 8.85 -7.37
N ASP A 45 -22.47 8.91 -7.10
CA ASP A 45 -21.92 9.54 -5.90
C ASP A 45 -20.58 10.23 -6.18
N THR A 46 -20.25 11.24 -5.39
CA THR A 46 -18.95 11.91 -5.42
C THR A 46 -18.54 12.29 -4.01
N LEU A 47 -17.39 11.75 -3.59
CA LEU A 47 -16.83 11.99 -2.27
C LEU A 47 -15.67 13.00 -2.33
N TYR A 48 -15.61 13.92 -1.38
CA TYR A 48 -14.51 14.87 -1.24
C TYR A 48 -13.74 14.68 0.07
N TYR A 49 -12.42 14.77 -0.01
CA TYR A 49 -11.52 14.56 1.11
C TYR A 49 -10.67 15.82 1.35
N ARG A 50 -10.48 16.18 2.61
CA ARG A 50 -9.64 17.31 3.02
C ARG A 50 -8.62 16.87 4.04
N TYR A 51 -7.40 17.36 3.88
CA TYR A 51 -6.28 17.04 4.75
C TYR A 51 -5.64 18.30 5.29
N ASP A 52 -5.04 18.20 6.46
CA ASP A 52 -4.17 19.25 6.97
C ASP A 52 -2.75 19.18 6.37
N ALA A 53 -1.87 20.07 6.84
CA ALA A 53 -0.48 20.13 6.39
C ALA A 53 0.34 18.87 6.75
N ALA A 54 -0.06 18.11 7.77
CA ALA A 54 0.59 16.87 8.20
C ALA A 54 0.07 15.63 7.46
N GLY A 55 -0.87 15.80 6.52
CA GLY A 55 -1.47 14.71 5.74
C GLY A 55 -2.55 13.93 6.49
N ARG A 56 -3.10 14.49 7.59
CA ARG A 56 -4.20 13.87 8.33
C ARG A 56 -5.53 14.17 7.64
N LEU A 57 -6.37 13.16 7.43
CA LEU A 57 -7.72 13.34 6.91
C LEU A 57 -8.55 14.12 7.94
N THR A 58 -8.92 15.37 7.65
CA THR A 58 -9.71 16.21 8.55
C THR A 58 -11.21 16.17 8.24
N GLN A 59 -11.57 15.88 6.97
CA GLN A 59 -12.95 15.84 6.52
C GLN A 59 -13.10 14.89 5.32
N GLN A 60 -14.17 14.09 5.32
CA GLN A 60 -14.69 13.36 4.17
C GLN A 60 -16.17 13.71 4.05
N ASP A 61 -16.52 14.57 3.10
CA ASP A 61 -17.84 15.22 2.97
C ASP A 61 -18.42 15.70 4.30
N ASN A 62 -19.43 15.01 4.82
CA ASN A 62 -20.14 15.33 6.04
C ASN A 62 -19.51 14.72 7.30
N THR A 63 -18.40 14.01 7.15
CA THR A 63 -17.68 13.33 8.22
C THR A 63 -16.44 14.12 8.63
N HIS A 64 -16.27 14.34 9.93
CA HIS A 64 -15.19 15.15 10.50
C HIS A 64 -14.30 14.33 11.44
N TYR A 65 -13.00 14.63 11.39
CA TYR A 65 -11.94 13.83 12.00
C TYR A 65 -10.98 14.71 12.82
N PRO A 66 -11.35 15.15 14.04
CA PRO A 66 -10.42 15.87 14.91
C PRO A 66 -9.39 14.93 15.55
N TYR A 67 -8.17 15.44 15.70
CA TYR A 67 -7.02 14.74 16.26
C TYR A 67 -6.52 15.41 17.54
N ASP A 68 -5.87 14.64 18.41
CA ASP A 68 -5.11 15.20 19.53
C ASP A 68 -3.76 15.79 19.09
N LYS A 69 -3.02 16.37 20.06
CA LYS A 69 -1.69 16.94 19.83
C LYS A 69 -0.63 15.91 19.42
N ALA A 70 -0.85 14.63 19.70
CA ALA A 70 0.02 13.54 19.28
C ALA A 70 -0.34 13.01 17.87
N GLY A 71 -1.36 13.59 17.22
CA GLY A 71 -1.77 13.21 15.87
C GLY A 71 -2.73 12.02 15.81
N ARG A 72 -3.36 11.62 16.92
CA ARG A 72 -4.27 10.48 16.95
C ARG A 72 -5.71 10.93 16.86
N LEU A 73 -6.51 10.24 16.04
CA LEU A 73 -7.93 10.56 15.88
C LEU A 73 -8.62 10.39 17.23
N ILE A 74 -9.32 11.42 17.71
CA ILE A 74 -10.04 11.37 18.98
C ILE A 74 -11.56 11.30 18.80
N ARG A 75 -12.04 11.61 17.59
CA ARG A 75 -13.47 11.57 17.26
C ARG A 75 -13.67 11.35 15.77
N ARG A 76 -14.69 10.58 15.39
CA ARG A 76 -15.26 10.56 14.04
C ARG A 76 -16.69 11.05 14.17
N GLN A 77 -17.06 12.10 13.45
CA GLN A 77 -18.40 12.67 13.52
C GLN A 77 -19.03 12.74 12.14
N VAL A 78 -20.10 11.98 11.93
CA VAL A 78 -20.92 12.03 10.70
C VAL A 78 -22.10 12.98 10.96
N VAL A 79 -22.23 14.02 10.14
CA VAL A 79 -23.28 15.05 10.26
C VAL A 79 -24.19 15.02 9.03
N GLN A 80 -25.32 14.32 9.12
CA GLN A 80 -26.30 14.29 8.04
C GLN A 80 -27.42 15.30 8.32
N PRO A 81 -27.84 16.12 7.34
CA PRO A 81 -28.97 17.04 7.51
C PRO A 81 -30.23 16.31 7.98
N GLY A 82 -30.89 16.83 9.01
CA GLY A 82 -32.12 16.24 9.56
C GLY A 82 -31.92 15.06 10.53
N TYR A 83 -30.68 14.61 10.75
CA TYR A 83 -30.37 13.52 11.67
C TYR A 83 -29.49 13.99 12.83
N ARG A 84 -29.61 13.32 13.98
CA ARG A 84 -28.67 13.53 15.08
C ARG A 84 -27.26 13.10 14.62
N PRO A 85 -26.22 13.90 14.88
CA PRO A 85 -24.87 13.52 14.52
C PRO A 85 -24.48 12.18 15.14
N GLN A 86 -23.92 11.29 14.33
CA GLN A 86 -23.33 10.05 14.81
C GLN A 86 -21.88 10.31 15.19
N VAL A 87 -21.51 9.97 16.42
CA VAL A 87 -20.20 10.31 16.98
C VAL A 87 -19.55 9.09 17.59
N TRP A 88 -18.36 8.75 17.10
CA TRP A 88 -17.44 7.83 17.76
C TRP A 88 -16.39 8.63 18.52
N HIS A 89 -16.06 8.20 19.74
CA HIS A 89 -14.96 8.76 20.52
C HIS A 89 -13.86 7.73 20.71
N TYR A 90 -12.61 8.13 20.45
CA TYR A 90 -11.44 7.26 20.50
C TYR A 90 -10.49 7.74 21.60
N ARG A 91 -10.08 6.83 22.48
CA ARG A 91 -9.16 7.14 23.60
C ARG A 91 -7.94 6.24 23.55
N TRP A 92 -6.77 6.85 23.65
CA TRP A 92 -5.47 6.22 23.43
C TRP A 92 -4.65 6.23 24.72
N ASP A 93 -3.74 5.26 24.89
CA ASP A 93 -2.72 5.32 25.94
C ASP A 93 -1.43 6.02 25.48
N SER A 94 -0.42 6.07 26.36
CA SER A 94 0.88 6.69 26.05
C SER A 94 1.72 5.91 25.03
N ARG A 95 1.33 4.69 24.65
CA ARG A 95 2.00 3.89 23.61
C ARG A 95 1.30 4.00 22.25
N ASN A 96 0.39 4.95 22.09
CA ASN A 96 -0.44 5.12 20.89
C ASN A 96 -1.31 3.89 20.58
N GLN A 97 -1.72 3.15 21.61
CA GLN A 97 -2.65 2.03 21.46
C GLN A 97 -4.07 2.51 21.76
N LEU A 98 -5.04 2.17 20.89
CA LEU A 98 -6.45 2.53 21.09
C LEU A 98 -6.99 1.70 22.25
N ARG A 99 -7.44 2.34 23.33
CA ARG A 99 -7.89 1.67 24.55
C ARG A 99 -9.39 1.66 24.72
N ILE A 100 -10.07 2.72 24.26
CA ILE A 100 -11.52 2.80 24.40
C ILE A 100 -12.14 3.41 23.14
N VAL A 101 -13.25 2.82 22.69
CA VAL A 101 -14.17 3.38 21.71
C VAL A 101 -15.54 3.54 22.36
N ASP A 102 -16.10 4.74 22.34
CA ASP A 102 -17.53 4.95 22.60
C ASP A 102 -18.25 5.14 21.26
N THR A 103 -19.31 4.38 21.02
CA THR A 103 -20.05 4.36 19.75
C THR A 103 -21.26 5.33 19.79
N PRO A 104 -21.83 5.71 18.63
CA PRO A 104 -23.05 6.52 18.56
C PRO A 104 -24.27 5.84 19.21
N THR A 105 -24.26 4.50 19.28
CA THR A 105 -25.33 3.69 19.90
C THR A 105 -25.24 3.64 21.42
N GLY A 106 -24.19 4.23 22.02
CA GLY A 106 -23.99 4.29 23.46
C GLY A 106 -23.18 3.12 24.03
N GLU A 107 -22.59 2.29 23.17
CA GLU A 107 -21.70 1.20 23.59
C GLU A 107 -20.30 1.73 23.90
N ARG A 108 -19.64 1.08 24.86
CA ARG A 108 -18.25 1.32 25.25
C ARG A 108 -17.45 0.06 25.09
N TRP A 109 -16.49 0.11 24.17
CA TRP A 109 -15.58 -0.97 23.86
C TRP A 109 -14.20 -0.71 24.44
N LEU A 110 -13.67 -1.66 25.22
CA LEU A 110 -12.35 -1.58 25.82
C LEU A 110 -11.40 -2.59 25.18
N TYR A 111 -10.24 -2.12 24.74
CA TYR A 111 -9.20 -2.93 24.12
C TYR A 111 -8.04 -3.19 25.09
N ARG A 112 -7.50 -4.41 25.02
CA ARG A 112 -6.39 -4.90 25.84
C ARG A 112 -5.25 -5.37 24.97
N TYR A 113 -4.02 -5.10 25.40
CA TYR A 113 -2.80 -5.44 24.67
C TYR A 113 -1.81 -6.16 25.57
N ASP A 114 -0.98 -7.00 24.98
CA ASP A 114 0.20 -7.57 25.63
C ASP A 114 1.41 -6.60 25.57
N PRO A 115 2.52 -6.91 26.27
CA PRO A 115 3.73 -6.08 26.25
C PRO A 115 4.41 -5.94 24.87
N LEU A 116 4.12 -6.84 23.91
CA LEU A 116 4.61 -6.76 22.52
C LEU A 116 3.70 -5.89 21.64
N GLY A 117 2.69 -5.27 22.24
CA GLY A 117 1.74 -4.39 21.59
C GLY A 117 0.66 -5.12 20.79
N ARG A 118 0.51 -6.44 20.95
CA ARG A 118 -0.55 -7.20 20.26
C ARG A 118 -1.85 -7.08 21.02
N ARG A 119 -2.94 -6.80 20.31
CA ARG A 119 -4.28 -6.78 20.92
C ARG A 119 -4.68 -8.20 21.33
N ILE A 120 -4.87 -8.42 22.63
CA ILE A 120 -5.25 -9.71 23.23
C ILE A 120 -6.74 -9.83 23.52
N GLY A 121 -7.49 -8.74 23.40
CA GLY A 121 -8.94 -8.80 23.41
C GLY A 121 -9.64 -7.45 23.35
N LYS A 122 -10.95 -7.51 23.15
CA LYS A 122 -11.89 -6.39 23.25
C LYS A 122 -13.11 -6.79 24.06
N ARG A 123 -13.71 -5.87 24.79
CA ARG A 123 -14.97 -6.13 25.50
C ARG A 123 -15.92 -4.95 25.43
N CYS A 124 -17.22 -5.22 25.43
CA CYS A 124 -18.27 -4.20 25.51
C CYS A 124 -18.95 -4.25 26.87
N ASP A 125 -19.01 -3.13 27.59
CA ASP A 125 -19.62 -3.09 28.92
C ASP A 125 -21.15 -3.26 28.85
N GLN A 126 -21.79 -2.81 27.77
CA GLN A 126 -23.25 -2.80 27.61
C GLN A 126 -23.79 -4.16 27.17
N THR A 127 -23.10 -4.84 26.25
CA THR A 127 -23.55 -6.13 25.71
C THR A 127 -22.91 -7.33 26.42
N GLN A 128 -21.97 -7.09 27.34
CA GLN A 128 -21.18 -8.12 28.02
C GLN A 128 -20.38 -9.02 27.05
N ASP A 129 -20.14 -8.54 25.83
CA ASP A 129 -19.28 -9.22 24.87
C ASP A 129 -17.83 -9.14 25.33
N ASP A 130 -17.11 -10.26 25.31
CA ASP A 130 -15.68 -10.38 25.57
C ASP A 130 -15.03 -11.24 24.48
N ILE A 131 -14.29 -10.60 23.59
CA ILE A 131 -13.54 -11.24 22.51
C ILE A 131 -12.06 -11.28 22.89
N ARG A 132 -11.46 -12.46 22.79
CA ARG A 132 -10.06 -12.71 23.17
C ARG A 132 -9.29 -13.30 22.00
N TYR A 133 -8.05 -12.89 21.85
CA TYR A 133 -7.18 -13.24 20.74
C TYR A 133 -5.97 -14.05 21.22
N LEU A 134 -5.65 -15.12 20.50
CA LEU A 134 -4.34 -15.78 20.56
C LEU A 134 -3.57 -15.51 19.29
N TRP A 135 -2.25 -15.42 19.42
CA TRP A 135 -1.36 -14.98 18.37
C TRP A 135 -0.33 -16.05 18.00
N ASP A 136 -0.04 -16.17 16.72
CA ASP A 136 1.13 -16.86 16.17
C ASP A 136 1.99 -15.80 15.46
N GLY A 137 3.15 -15.47 16.06
CA GLY A 137 3.94 -14.31 15.65
C GLY A 137 3.13 -13.00 15.67
N ASP A 138 2.99 -12.38 14.50
CA ASP A 138 2.21 -11.16 14.21
C ASP A 138 0.86 -11.43 13.53
N GLN A 139 0.37 -12.67 13.56
CA GLN A 139 -0.96 -13.07 13.07
C GLN A 139 -1.87 -13.48 14.23
N ILE A 140 -3.16 -13.17 14.12
CA ILE A 140 -4.16 -13.74 15.04
C ILE A 140 -4.37 -15.21 14.63
N ALA A 141 -4.05 -16.14 15.52
CA ALA A 141 -4.25 -17.56 15.29
C ALA A 141 -5.62 -18.04 15.80
N GLU A 142 -6.16 -17.39 16.84
CA GLU A 142 -7.44 -17.80 17.41
C GLU A 142 -8.26 -16.61 17.90
N VAL A 143 -9.58 -16.67 17.68
CA VAL A 143 -10.57 -15.75 18.21
C VAL A 143 -11.55 -16.53 19.08
N ARG A 144 -11.72 -16.10 20.33
CA ARG A 144 -12.75 -16.61 21.24
C ARG A 144 -13.71 -15.50 21.58
N HIS A 145 -14.99 -15.73 21.37
CA HIS A 145 -16.05 -14.78 21.75
C HIS A 145 -16.84 -15.36 22.91
N TYR A 146 -16.97 -14.58 23.96
CA TYR A 146 -17.80 -14.84 25.13
C TYR A 146 -18.88 -13.76 25.25
N ARG A 147 -20.03 -14.14 25.79
CA ARG A 147 -21.10 -13.24 26.23
C ARG A 147 -21.63 -13.78 27.55
N ASP A 148 -21.76 -12.93 28.55
CA ASP A 148 -22.17 -13.33 29.91
C ASP A 148 -21.30 -14.47 30.47
N ASN A 149 -19.98 -14.41 30.23
CA ASN A 149 -19.00 -15.45 30.54
C ASN A 149 -19.22 -16.82 29.89
N GLN A 150 -20.20 -16.97 29.00
CA GLN A 150 -20.42 -18.17 28.21
C GLN A 150 -19.76 -18.03 26.84
N ARG A 151 -19.12 -19.10 26.37
CA ARG A 151 -18.44 -19.09 25.07
C ARG A 151 -19.46 -19.15 23.94
N VAL A 152 -19.60 -18.07 23.18
CA VAL A 152 -20.48 -17.94 22.01
C VAL A 152 -19.85 -18.59 20.79
N SER A 153 -18.57 -18.33 20.55
CA SER A 153 -17.85 -18.92 19.42
C SER A 153 -16.36 -19.07 19.69
N ARG A 154 -15.74 -19.98 18.95
CA ARG A 154 -14.29 -20.17 18.89
C ARG A 154 -13.88 -20.47 17.47
N ARG A 155 -12.89 -19.75 16.99
CA ARG A 155 -12.39 -19.85 15.62
C ARG A 155 -10.86 -19.88 15.64
N HIS A 156 -10.28 -20.78 14.87
CA HIS A 156 -8.84 -20.93 14.68
C HIS A 156 -8.49 -20.71 13.20
N TRP A 157 -7.36 -20.08 12.93
CA TRP A 157 -6.90 -19.72 11.59
C TRP A 157 -5.51 -20.27 11.30
N VAL A 158 -5.33 -20.74 10.06
CA VAL A 158 -4.03 -21.16 9.54
C VAL A 158 -3.71 -20.30 8.34
N HIS A 159 -2.53 -19.66 8.40
CA HIS A 159 -2.06 -18.73 7.38
C HIS A 159 -0.86 -19.28 6.60
N ASN A 160 -0.72 -18.84 5.36
CA ASN A 160 0.52 -18.91 4.60
C ASN A 160 1.03 -17.49 4.33
N GLY A 161 2.03 -17.05 5.08
CA GLY A 161 2.40 -15.64 5.12
C GLY A 161 1.24 -14.79 5.66
N TRP A 162 0.65 -13.95 4.81
CA TRP A 162 -0.50 -13.12 5.16
C TRP A 162 -1.82 -13.54 4.53
N GLU A 163 -1.81 -14.64 3.79
CA GLU A 163 -3.01 -15.26 3.24
C GLU A 163 -3.65 -16.20 4.25
N LEU A 164 -4.97 -16.11 4.43
CA LEU A 164 -5.73 -17.09 5.21
C LEU A 164 -6.01 -18.32 4.35
N LEU A 165 -5.56 -19.50 4.78
CA LEU A 165 -5.79 -20.76 4.07
C LEU A 165 -6.96 -21.54 4.64
N VAL A 166 -7.04 -21.63 5.96
CA VAL A 166 -7.99 -22.48 6.66
C VAL A 166 -8.60 -21.74 7.84
N GLN A 167 -9.92 -21.88 7.97
CA GLN A 167 -10.68 -21.46 9.12
C GLN A 167 -11.31 -22.69 9.79
N GLN A 168 -11.00 -22.92 11.05
CA GLN A 168 -11.67 -23.94 11.86
C GLN A 168 -12.62 -23.27 12.85
N ARG A 169 -13.86 -23.74 12.93
CA ARG A 169 -14.88 -23.22 13.84
C ARG A 169 -15.33 -24.33 14.79
N GLN A 170 -15.35 -24.03 16.09
CA GLN A 170 -15.85 -24.97 17.07
C GLN A 170 -17.37 -24.88 17.16
N THR A 171 -18.07 -26.01 17.06
CA THR A 171 -19.51 -26.10 17.24
C THR A 171 -19.89 -26.03 18.73
N VAL A 172 -21.18 -25.84 19.01
CA VAL A 172 -21.72 -25.87 20.38
C VAL A 172 -21.44 -27.20 21.10
N ASN A 173 -21.32 -28.30 20.36
CA ASN A 173 -21.02 -29.64 20.89
C ASN A 173 -19.50 -29.88 21.08
N GLY A 174 -18.66 -28.89 20.76
CA GLY A 174 -17.21 -28.98 20.91
C GLY A 174 -16.45 -29.59 19.72
N SER A 175 -17.15 -30.10 18.70
CA SER A 175 -16.55 -30.57 17.45
C SER A 175 -16.01 -29.42 16.60
N TRP A 176 -15.10 -29.71 15.68
CA TRP A 176 -14.54 -28.72 14.76
C TRP A 176 -15.08 -28.90 13.34
N GLU A 177 -15.50 -27.80 12.74
CA GLU A 177 -15.75 -27.69 11.31
C GLU A 177 -14.54 -27.00 10.66
N THR A 178 -14.03 -27.56 9.57
CA THR A 178 -12.92 -26.99 8.80
C THR A 178 -13.45 -26.42 7.50
N ASP A 179 -13.18 -25.15 7.27
CA ASP A 179 -13.48 -24.42 6.04
C ASP A 179 -12.16 -23.96 5.37
N PHE A 180 -12.14 -23.96 4.04
CA PHE A 180 -11.00 -23.53 3.21
C PHE A 180 -11.27 -22.15 2.64
N VAL A 181 -10.26 -21.30 2.59
CA VAL A 181 -10.42 -19.89 2.22
C VAL A 181 -9.62 -19.59 0.95
N THR A 182 -10.23 -18.87 0.01
CA THR A 182 -9.51 -18.25 -1.10
C THR A 182 -9.37 -16.77 -0.82
N SER A 183 -8.18 -16.21 -1.10
CA SER A 183 -7.90 -14.79 -0.87
C SER A 183 -7.56 -14.08 -2.18
N GLY A 184 -7.75 -12.76 -2.18
CA GLY A 184 -7.24 -11.89 -3.22
C GLY A 184 -5.72 -11.75 -3.11
N HIS A 185 -5.10 -11.20 -4.15
CA HIS A 185 -3.66 -10.93 -4.18
C HIS A 185 -3.18 -9.91 -3.12
N ASN A 186 -4.11 -9.13 -2.56
CA ASN A 186 -3.91 -8.24 -1.41
C ASN A 186 -4.17 -8.93 -0.05
N GLY A 187 -4.37 -10.25 -0.04
CA GLY A 187 -4.60 -11.07 1.14
C GLY A 187 -6.01 -10.98 1.75
N GLU A 188 -6.94 -10.24 1.14
CA GLU A 188 -8.33 -10.19 1.64
C GLU A 188 -9.09 -11.48 1.28
N PRO A 189 -9.71 -12.18 2.25
CA PRO A 189 -10.54 -13.34 1.95
C PRO A 189 -11.68 -13.02 0.97
N GLN A 190 -11.81 -13.83 -0.08
CA GLN A 190 -12.80 -13.66 -1.14
C GLN A 190 -13.93 -14.68 -1.08
N ALA A 191 -13.64 -15.91 -0.66
CA ALA A 191 -14.66 -16.94 -0.44
C ALA A 191 -14.21 -17.98 0.58
N VAL A 192 -15.18 -18.63 1.21
CA VAL A 192 -14.99 -19.71 2.17
C VAL A 192 -15.76 -20.93 1.68
N PHE A 193 -15.11 -22.09 1.67
CA PHE A 193 -15.64 -23.37 1.17
C PHE A 193 -15.63 -24.43 2.26
N ASN A 194 -16.60 -25.34 2.24
CA ASN A 194 -16.60 -26.51 3.10
C ASN A 194 -15.67 -27.62 2.56
N GLN A 195 -15.59 -28.74 3.26
CA GLN A 195 -14.75 -29.89 2.86
C GLN A 195 -15.19 -30.57 1.55
N GLN A 196 -16.44 -30.36 1.14
CA GLN A 196 -17.00 -30.86 -0.12
C GLN A 196 -16.75 -29.89 -1.29
N GLY A 197 -16.14 -28.73 -1.03
CA GLY A 197 -15.90 -27.69 -2.04
C GLY A 197 -17.10 -26.77 -2.30
N GLU A 198 -18.14 -26.83 -1.46
CA GLU A 198 -19.32 -25.96 -1.58
C GLU A 198 -19.06 -24.62 -0.91
N ILE A 199 -19.49 -23.53 -1.55
CA ILE A 199 -19.34 -22.18 -1.01
C ILE A 199 -20.24 -21.97 0.21
N ARG A 200 -19.65 -21.50 1.32
CA ARG A 200 -20.36 -21.11 2.55
C ARG A 200 -20.46 -19.60 2.71
N TRP A 201 -19.53 -18.86 2.11
CA TRP A 201 -19.47 -17.40 2.17
C TRP A 201 -18.68 -16.84 1.00
N GLN A 202 -19.07 -15.64 0.58
CA GLN A 202 -18.37 -14.84 -0.41
C GLN A 202 -18.23 -13.42 0.11
N ALA A 203 -17.08 -12.81 -0.14
CA ALA A 203 -16.82 -11.44 0.27
C ALA A 203 -17.85 -10.48 -0.35
N PRO A 204 -18.45 -9.60 0.47
CA PRO A 204 -19.23 -8.50 -0.05
C PRO A 204 -18.39 -7.59 -0.93
N ARG A 205 -19.05 -6.87 -1.84
CA ARG A 205 -18.38 -5.82 -2.61
C ARG A 205 -17.80 -4.76 -1.68
N ALA A 206 -16.59 -4.32 -1.99
CA ALA A 206 -15.90 -3.24 -1.32
C ALA A 206 -15.37 -2.20 -2.31
N ASN A 207 -15.11 -1.00 -1.83
CA ASN A 207 -14.37 0.01 -2.59
C ASN A 207 -12.87 -0.33 -2.68
N LEU A 208 -12.11 0.46 -3.41
CA LEU A 208 -10.65 0.32 -3.58
C LEU A 208 -9.89 0.22 -2.24
N TRP A 209 -10.43 0.86 -1.20
CA TRP A 209 -9.82 1.00 0.13
C TRP A 209 -10.30 -0.07 1.12
N GLY A 210 -11.09 -1.05 0.68
CA GLY A 210 -11.55 -2.16 1.51
C GLY A 210 -12.78 -1.84 2.37
N GLN A 211 -13.47 -0.72 2.13
CA GLN A 211 -14.76 -0.44 2.76
C GLN A 211 -15.83 -1.26 2.05
N ARG A 212 -16.49 -2.16 2.79
CA ARG A 212 -17.61 -2.95 2.27
C ARG A 212 -18.87 -2.08 2.13
N TYR A 213 -19.67 -2.34 1.09
CA TYR A 213 -20.97 -1.67 0.89
C TYR A 213 -22.08 -2.28 1.76
N THR A 214 -21.86 -3.46 2.32
CA THR A 214 -22.74 -4.09 3.31
C THR A 214 -21.95 -4.41 4.57
N GLU A 215 -22.53 -4.08 5.73
CA GLU A 215 -21.87 -4.19 7.04
C GLU A 215 -22.24 -5.46 7.82
N ASN A 216 -23.08 -6.34 7.25
CA ASN A 216 -23.56 -7.51 7.98
C ASN A 216 -22.44 -8.53 8.19
N ALA A 217 -22.03 -8.72 9.44
CA ALA A 217 -21.17 -9.83 9.84
C ALA A 217 -21.91 -11.15 9.64
N GLU A 218 -21.41 -11.98 8.73
CA GLU A 218 -21.99 -13.29 8.43
C GLU A 218 -21.30 -14.40 9.24
N LYS A 219 -22.05 -15.44 9.60
CA LYS A 219 -21.56 -16.57 10.43
C LYS A 219 -20.21 -17.15 9.97
N TYR A 220 -20.01 -17.22 8.66
CA TYR A 220 -18.83 -17.85 8.05
C TYR A 220 -17.74 -16.84 7.64
N ASP A 221 -18.04 -15.54 7.65
CA ASP A 221 -17.10 -14.46 7.36
C ASP A 221 -15.93 -14.50 8.36
N PRO A 222 -14.67 -14.60 7.89
CA PRO A 222 -13.50 -14.50 8.75
C PRO A 222 -13.40 -13.17 9.51
N GLY A 223 -13.99 -12.08 9.02
CA GLY A 223 -13.85 -10.75 9.61
C GLY A 223 -12.48 -10.13 9.37
N LEU A 224 -11.75 -10.61 8.36
CA LEU A 224 -10.48 -10.05 7.91
C LEU A 224 -10.70 -9.07 6.75
N ALA A 225 -9.83 -8.07 6.65
CA ALA A 225 -9.74 -7.15 5.51
C ALA A 225 -8.46 -7.45 4.71
N PHE A 226 -7.73 -6.44 4.25
CA PHE A 226 -6.42 -6.65 3.62
C PHE A 226 -5.47 -7.43 4.54
N ALA A 227 -4.47 -8.09 3.96
CA ALA A 227 -3.44 -8.88 4.64
C ALA A 227 -3.09 -8.35 6.05
N GLY A 228 -3.49 -9.09 7.11
CA GLY A 228 -3.19 -8.78 8.52
C GLY A 228 -4.22 -7.91 9.26
N GLN A 229 -5.24 -7.41 8.57
CA GLN A 229 -6.24 -6.51 9.15
C GLN A 229 -7.46 -7.27 9.69
N TYR A 230 -7.88 -6.95 10.92
CA TYR A 230 -9.09 -7.49 11.54
C TYR A 230 -10.16 -6.38 11.68
N ARG A 231 -11.36 -6.61 11.13
CA ARG A 231 -12.46 -5.63 11.11
C ARG A 231 -13.14 -5.54 12.49
N ASP A 232 -13.36 -4.32 12.96
CA ASP A 232 -14.06 -4.02 14.20
C ASP A 232 -15.35 -3.26 13.89
N ASP A 233 -16.47 -3.98 13.82
CA ASP A 233 -17.80 -3.45 13.51
C ASP A 233 -18.17 -2.25 14.39
N GLU A 234 -17.84 -2.30 15.68
CA GLU A 234 -18.18 -1.25 16.64
C GLU A 234 -17.58 0.12 16.29
N SER A 235 -16.40 0.11 15.65
CA SER A 235 -15.61 1.30 15.38
C SER A 235 -15.62 1.68 13.90
N GLY A 236 -15.98 0.73 13.02
CA GLY A 236 -15.79 0.81 11.58
C GLY A 236 -14.32 0.83 11.15
N LEU A 237 -13.38 0.50 12.04
CA LEU A 237 -11.95 0.46 11.77
C LEU A 237 -11.48 -0.97 11.55
N CYS A 238 -10.33 -1.11 10.93
CA CYS A 238 -9.59 -2.35 10.88
C CYS A 238 -8.36 -2.25 11.80
N TYR A 239 -8.27 -3.12 12.80
CA TYR A 239 -7.05 -3.26 13.59
C TYR A 239 -5.96 -3.88 12.72
N ASN A 240 -4.83 -3.18 12.59
CA ASN A 240 -3.69 -3.57 11.77
C ASN A 240 -2.39 -3.51 12.59
N ARG A 241 -2.21 -4.51 13.47
CA ARG A 241 -1.07 -4.74 14.36
C ARG A 241 -0.58 -3.53 15.17
N PHE A 242 0.15 -2.59 14.57
CA PHE A 242 0.66 -1.38 15.24
C PHE A 242 -0.24 -0.15 15.06
N ARG A 243 -1.22 -0.19 14.14
CA ARG A 243 -2.13 0.93 13.84
C ARG A 243 -3.57 0.47 13.64
N TYR A 244 -4.45 1.45 13.47
CA TYR A 244 -5.86 1.26 13.11
C TYR A 244 -6.12 1.94 11.77
N TYR A 245 -6.60 1.17 10.80
CA TYR A 245 -6.92 1.61 9.45
C TYR A 245 -8.40 1.97 9.34
N ASP A 246 -8.72 3.13 8.79
CA ASP A 246 -10.07 3.53 8.43
C ASP A 246 -10.30 3.23 6.94
N PRO A 247 -11.03 2.15 6.60
CA PRO A 247 -11.31 1.81 5.21
C PRO A 247 -12.21 2.83 4.50
N SER A 248 -13.00 3.62 5.23
CA SER A 248 -13.84 4.67 4.66
C SER A 248 -12.99 5.84 4.14
N GLY A 249 -11.96 6.22 4.91
CA GLY A 249 -11.02 7.29 4.58
C GLY A 249 -9.77 6.84 3.80
N GLY A 250 -9.52 5.53 3.68
CA GLY A 250 -8.34 4.97 3.01
C GLY A 250 -7.01 5.26 3.73
N CYS A 251 -7.05 5.49 5.04
CA CYS A 251 -5.87 5.93 5.82
C CYS A 251 -5.84 5.38 7.23
N TYR A 252 -4.67 5.39 7.86
CA TYR A 252 -4.52 5.16 9.29
C TYR A 252 -5.00 6.36 10.11
N ILE A 253 -5.48 6.09 11.32
CA ILE A 253 -6.02 7.12 12.23
C ILE A 253 -5.00 7.61 13.29
N SER A 254 -3.76 7.13 13.21
CA SER A 254 -2.63 7.53 14.04
C SER A 254 -1.36 7.60 13.18
N PRO A 255 -0.37 8.43 13.55
CA PRO A 255 0.87 8.52 12.80
C PRO A 255 1.63 7.20 12.84
N ASP A 256 2.38 6.91 11.77
CA ASP A 256 3.30 5.78 11.74
C ASP A 256 4.25 5.81 12.96
N PRO A 257 4.27 4.76 13.80
CA PRO A 257 5.18 4.68 14.95
C PRO A 257 6.67 4.76 14.60
N ILE A 258 7.06 4.40 13.37
CA ILE A 258 8.44 4.56 12.88
C ILE A 258 8.65 5.89 12.13
N GLY A 259 7.65 6.78 12.16
CA GLY A 259 7.69 8.12 11.61
C GLY A 259 8.00 8.12 10.12
N VAL A 260 8.90 9.01 9.70
CA VAL A 260 9.32 9.15 8.29
C VAL A 260 9.99 7.90 7.71
N LEU A 261 10.43 6.95 8.56
CA LEU A 261 10.91 5.64 8.07
C LEU A 261 9.75 4.78 7.51
N GLY A 262 8.50 5.12 7.86
CA GLY A 262 7.27 4.63 7.25
C GLY A 262 6.95 5.28 5.87
N GLY A 263 7.78 6.23 5.45
CA GLY A 263 7.60 7.05 4.26
C GLY A 263 6.98 8.42 4.55
N GLU A 264 6.80 9.21 3.49
CA GLU A 264 6.47 10.65 3.62
C GLU A 264 5.03 10.92 4.09
N ASN A 265 4.10 9.99 3.85
CA ASN A 265 2.73 10.07 4.37
C ASN A 265 2.58 9.18 5.60
N ASN A 266 2.69 9.77 6.79
CA ASN A 266 2.60 9.06 8.08
C ASN A 266 1.21 8.46 8.37
N TYR A 267 0.18 8.82 7.61
CA TYR A 267 -1.19 8.32 7.76
C TYR A 267 -1.62 7.44 6.57
N GLY A 268 -0.82 7.36 5.51
CA GLY A 268 -1.16 6.56 4.33
C GLY A 268 -1.06 5.06 4.62
N TYR A 269 -1.95 4.27 4.02
CA TYR A 269 -1.86 2.81 4.04
C TYR A 269 -0.71 2.32 3.14
N VAL A 270 -1.00 2.12 1.87
CA VAL A 270 -0.03 1.84 0.80
C VAL A 270 -0.40 2.68 -0.41
N GLN A 271 0.52 2.82 -1.35
CA GLN A 271 0.27 3.66 -2.53
C GLN A 271 -0.79 3.04 -3.47
N ASN A 272 -0.81 1.70 -3.57
CA ASN A 272 -1.76 0.95 -4.37
C ASN A 272 -2.26 -0.27 -3.57
N PRO A 273 -3.45 -0.21 -2.95
CA PRO A 273 -3.98 -1.30 -2.10
C PRO A 273 -4.38 -2.55 -2.87
N ASN A 274 -4.43 -2.48 -4.21
CA ASN A 274 -4.62 -3.64 -5.05
C ASN A 274 -3.33 -4.49 -5.03
N THR A 275 -2.19 -3.89 -5.36
CA THR A 275 -0.94 -4.65 -5.54
C THR A 275 -0.07 -4.73 -4.28
N TRP A 276 -0.25 -3.83 -3.32
CA TRP A 276 0.61 -3.69 -2.14
C TRP A 276 -0.20 -3.89 -0.86
N VAL A 277 0.48 -4.33 0.20
CA VAL A 277 -0.10 -4.52 1.54
C VAL A 277 0.85 -3.98 2.60
N ASP A 278 0.31 -3.55 3.74
CA ASP A 278 1.08 -3.18 4.94
C ASP A 278 0.62 -4.05 6.12
N PRO A 279 1.17 -5.26 6.27
CA PRO A 279 0.62 -6.23 7.21
C PRO A 279 0.92 -5.94 8.68
N LEU A 280 1.87 -5.04 8.95
CA LEU A 280 2.22 -4.64 10.30
C LEU A 280 1.57 -3.32 10.69
N GLY A 281 0.98 -2.60 9.75
CA GLY A 281 0.63 -1.21 10.00
C GLY A 281 1.87 -0.36 10.26
N LEU A 282 3.01 -0.68 9.65
CA LEU A 282 4.26 0.06 9.71
C LEU A 282 4.74 0.11 8.28
N ARG A 283 4.49 1.21 7.58
CA ARG A 283 4.65 1.25 6.13
C ARG A 283 6.14 1.15 5.76
N LYS A 284 6.68 -0.06 5.69
CA LYS A 284 8.01 -0.36 5.16
C LYS A 284 7.85 -0.99 3.79
N CYS A 285 8.15 -0.24 2.73
CA CYS A 285 8.92 -0.84 1.65
C CYS A 285 10.33 -1.07 2.24
N SER A 286 10.94 -2.23 1.98
CA SER A 286 12.29 -2.57 2.44
C SER A 286 13.22 -1.35 2.48
N THR A 287 13.88 -1.08 3.61
CA THR A 287 14.73 0.11 3.81
C THR A 287 15.95 0.16 2.89
N GLY A 288 16.11 -0.87 2.05
CA GLY A 288 16.84 -0.83 0.81
C GLY A 288 16.73 -2.17 0.07
N TYR A 289 17.25 -2.20 -1.14
CA TYR A 289 17.42 -3.36 -2.01
C TYR A 289 18.65 -4.17 -1.58
N LYS A 290 18.68 -5.45 -1.97
CA LYS A 290 19.80 -6.37 -1.64
C LYS A 290 21.05 -6.09 -2.47
N SER A 291 20.87 -5.49 -3.64
CA SER A 291 21.95 -5.15 -4.58
C SER A 291 21.67 -3.83 -5.29
N ALA A 292 22.71 -3.28 -5.92
CA ALA A 292 22.58 -2.13 -6.82
C ALA A 292 21.67 -2.46 -8.02
N ASP A 293 21.68 -3.70 -8.48
CA ASP A 293 20.90 -4.16 -9.63
C ASP A 293 19.41 -4.22 -9.30
N ASP A 294 19.06 -4.70 -8.11
CA ASP A 294 17.68 -4.70 -7.61
C ASP A 294 17.15 -3.26 -7.45
N ALA A 295 17.99 -2.36 -6.93
CA ALA A 295 17.65 -0.94 -6.81
C ALA A 295 17.46 -0.29 -8.19
N GLY A 296 18.37 -0.57 -9.12
CA GLY A 296 18.31 -0.12 -10.50
C GLY A 296 17.06 -0.63 -11.21
N ARG A 297 16.77 -1.94 -11.12
CA ARG A 297 15.58 -2.55 -11.70
C ARG A 297 14.30 -1.91 -11.16
N ALA A 298 14.21 -1.72 -9.85
CA ALA A 298 13.06 -1.07 -9.25
C ALA A 298 12.90 0.39 -9.69
N ALA A 299 14.00 1.13 -9.86
CA ALA A 299 13.98 2.47 -10.41
C ALA A 299 13.48 2.47 -11.87
N LEU A 300 14.02 1.59 -12.72
CA LEU A 300 13.63 1.48 -14.13
C LEU A 300 12.17 1.03 -14.28
N THR A 301 11.72 0.05 -13.50
CA THR A 301 10.31 -0.37 -13.45
C THR A 301 9.39 0.80 -13.12
N LYS A 302 9.83 1.70 -12.24
CA LYS A 302 9.07 2.90 -11.87
C LYS A 302 9.08 3.95 -12.97
N TYR A 303 10.24 4.34 -13.49
CA TYR A 303 10.38 5.53 -14.35
C TYR A 303 10.30 5.24 -15.86
N ASN A 304 10.58 4.02 -16.31
CA ASN A 304 10.59 3.71 -17.75
C ASN A 304 9.21 3.93 -18.42
N PRO A 305 8.08 3.50 -17.83
CA PRO A 305 6.77 3.80 -18.39
C PRO A 305 6.49 5.31 -18.49
N MET A 306 6.91 6.09 -17.48
CA MET A 306 6.76 7.56 -17.49
C MET A 306 7.60 8.20 -18.59
N SER A 307 8.81 7.68 -18.78
CA SER A 307 9.77 8.15 -19.78
C SER A 307 9.23 8.01 -21.19
N ILE A 308 8.68 6.84 -21.52
CA ILE A 308 8.01 6.56 -22.79
C ILE A 308 6.78 7.45 -22.95
N PHE A 309 5.93 7.51 -21.93
CA PHE A 309 4.70 8.31 -21.96
C PHE A 309 4.94 9.82 -22.10
N LYS A 310 6.06 10.35 -21.59
CA LYS A 310 6.43 11.76 -21.78
C LYS A 310 7.35 11.99 -22.98
N ASN A 311 7.83 10.91 -23.59
CA ASN A 311 8.92 10.93 -24.54
C ASN A 311 10.16 11.70 -23.99
N ARG A 312 10.51 11.50 -22.72
CA ARG A 312 11.58 12.25 -22.05
C ARG A 312 12.31 11.41 -21.03
N GLU A 313 13.62 11.59 -20.95
CA GLU A 313 14.48 10.81 -20.07
C GLU A 313 14.32 11.17 -18.60
N TYR A 314 14.29 10.13 -17.77
CA TYR A 314 14.41 10.23 -16.32
C TYR A 314 15.77 9.68 -15.90
N GLY A 315 16.29 10.16 -14.77
CA GLY A 315 17.48 9.56 -14.18
C GLY A 315 17.63 9.86 -12.69
N GLY A 316 18.49 9.08 -12.04
CA GLY A 316 18.81 9.21 -10.63
C GLY A 316 20.04 8.40 -10.24
N ILE A 317 20.41 8.46 -8.96
CA ILE A 317 21.59 7.78 -8.41
C ILE A 317 21.16 6.54 -7.65
N ILE A 318 21.86 5.43 -7.87
CA ILE A 318 21.83 4.24 -7.04
C ILE A 318 22.89 4.40 -5.96
N PHE A 319 22.52 4.17 -4.71
CA PHE A 319 23.39 4.37 -3.55
C PHE A 319 23.40 3.15 -2.64
N LYS A 320 24.47 3.01 -1.87
CA LYS A 320 24.57 2.12 -0.72
C LYS A 320 24.45 2.93 0.57
N ALA A 321 23.46 2.61 1.39
CA ALA A 321 23.22 3.22 2.69
C ALA A 321 24.21 2.71 3.75
N LYS A 322 24.28 3.41 4.88
CA LYS A 322 25.19 3.06 6.00
C LYS A 322 24.92 1.69 6.61
N ASP A 323 23.66 1.24 6.56
CA ASP A 323 23.25 -0.08 7.05
C ASP A 323 23.59 -1.21 6.05
N GLY A 324 24.24 -0.88 4.93
CA GLY A 324 24.66 -1.82 3.90
C GLY A 324 23.60 -2.10 2.84
N SER A 325 22.38 -1.58 2.99
CA SER A 325 21.30 -1.72 2.01
C SER A 325 21.50 -0.80 0.80
N TYR A 326 20.86 -1.12 -0.33
CA TYR A 326 20.93 -0.30 -1.54
C TYR A 326 19.65 0.52 -1.74
N GLY A 327 19.74 1.66 -2.39
CA GLY A 327 18.58 2.50 -2.68
C GLY A 327 18.79 3.27 -3.96
N TYR A 328 17.77 4.00 -4.38
CA TYR A 328 17.89 4.94 -5.50
C TYR A 328 17.24 6.27 -5.16
N THR A 329 17.81 7.38 -5.64
CA THR A 329 17.24 8.71 -5.46
C THR A 329 16.02 8.89 -6.36
N ARG A 330 15.08 9.77 -5.97
CA ARG A 330 13.91 10.11 -6.79
C ARG A 330 14.35 10.52 -8.21
N GLY A 331 13.69 9.92 -9.20
CA GLY A 331 13.96 10.16 -10.61
C GLY A 331 13.62 11.59 -10.98
N ARG A 332 14.60 12.26 -11.59
CA ARG A 332 14.46 13.62 -12.08
C ARG A 332 14.31 13.58 -13.58
N LEU A 333 13.48 14.47 -14.08
CA LEU A 333 13.30 14.66 -15.50
C LEU A 333 14.52 15.42 -16.03
N GLY A 334 15.14 14.90 -17.08
CA GLY A 334 16.29 15.52 -17.71
C GLY A 334 15.98 16.86 -18.39
N SER A 335 16.99 17.71 -18.57
CA SER A 335 16.84 18.96 -19.34
C SER A 335 16.79 18.65 -20.83
N GLY A 336 15.64 18.88 -21.47
CA GLY A 336 15.45 18.51 -22.87
C GLY A 336 15.33 16.98 -23.04
N ARG A 337 16.27 16.40 -23.79
CA ARG A 337 16.28 14.99 -24.23
C ARG A 337 17.42 14.16 -23.64
N THR A 338 18.15 14.69 -22.66
CA THR A 338 19.24 13.98 -21.97
C THR A 338 18.88 13.78 -20.51
N ALA A 339 19.31 12.67 -19.91
CA ALA A 339 19.18 12.38 -18.51
C ALA A 339 19.70 13.52 -17.61
N PRO A 340 19.15 13.69 -16.39
CA PRO A 340 19.62 14.68 -15.44
C PRO A 340 21.09 14.46 -15.06
N THR A 341 21.80 15.55 -14.78
CA THR A 341 23.22 15.50 -14.41
C THR A 341 23.42 14.79 -13.08
N PHE A 342 24.62 14.26 -12.83
CA PHE A 342 24.99 13.65 -11.55
C PHE A 342 24.70 14.60 -10.37
N LYS A 343 25.00 15.90 -10.51
CA LYS A 343 24.75 16.91 -9.46
C LYS A 343 23.26 17.05 -9.14
N GLU A 344 22.40 17.05 -10.15
CA GLU A 344 20.95 17.09 -9.95
C GLU A 344 20.45 15.80 -9.32
N SER A 345 20.90 14.66 -9.84
CA SER A 345 20.48 13.32 -9.41
C SER A 345 20.95 12.97 -7.99
N SER A 346 22.11 13.50 -7.56
CA SER A 346 22.71 13.26 -6.25
C SER A 346 22.16 14.14 -5.12
N ALA A 347 21.42 15.21 -5.44
CA ALA A 347 20.85 16.10 -4.42
C ALA A 347 19.82 15.43 -3.49
N GLY A 348 19.33 14.24 -3.86
CA GLY A 348 18.44 13.41 -3.02
C GLY A 348 19.13 12.31 -2.22
N LEU A 349 20.47 12.27 -2.17
CA LEU A 349 21.19 11.22 -1.47
C LEU A 349 21.01 11.30 0.06
N PRO A 350 20.70 10.19 0.73
CA PRO A 350 20.70 10.14 2.19
C PRO A 350 22.06 10.51 2.80
N LYS A 351 22.04 11.14 3.98
CA LYS A 351 23.28 11.59 4.63
C LYS A 351 24.21 10.40 4.95
N GLY A 352 25.37 10.40 4.31
CA GLY A 352 26.41 9.38 4.50
C GLY A 352 26.13 8.04 3.80
N SER A 353 25.24 8.02 2.80
CA SER A 353 25.24 6.97 1.78
C SER A 353 26.35 7.21 0.75
N THR A 354 26.79 6.14 0.08
CA THR A 354 27.79 6.20 -1.00
C THR A 354 27.11 5.96 -2.35
N PRO A 355 27.31 6.80 -3.38
CA PRO A 355 26.91 6.48 -4.75
C PRO A 355 27.60 5.20 -5.22
N VAL A 356 26.84 4.26 -5.78
CA VAL A 356 27.34 2.99 -6.31
C VAL A 356 26.84 2.71 -7.73
N GLY A 357 26.00 3.59 -8.26
CA GLY A 357 25.56 3.53 -9.64
C GLY A 357 24.61 4.65 -10.00
N GLN A 358 24.07 4.59 -11.22
CA GLN A 358 22.98 5.43 -11.68
C GLN A 358 21.98 4.60 -12.47
N TYR A 359 20.80 5.18 -12.63
CA TYR A 359 19.81 4.67 -13.56
C TYR A 359 19.36 5.81 -14.46
N HIS A 360 19.04 5.49 -15.70
CA HIS A 360 18.33 6.39 -16.58
C HIS A 360 17.39 5.64 -17.52
N THR A 361 16.48 6.36 -18.15
CA THR A 361 15.50 5.80 -19.07
C THR A 361 15.48 6.61 -20.35
N HIS A 362 15.22 5.96 -21.47
CA HIS A 362 14.98 6.63 -22.74
C HIS A 362 13.51 6.95 -22.96
N GLY A 363 13.26 7.98 -23.78
CA GLY A 363 11.92 8.33 -24.25
C GLY A 363 11.32 7.27 -25.17
N ASP A 364 10.21 7.64 -25.82
CA ASP A 364 9.62 6.80 -26.86
C ASP A 364 10.44 6.90 -28.15
N TYR A 365 10.27 5.95 -29.07
CA TYR A 365 10.92 6.01 -30.38
C TYR A 365 10.60 7.32 -31.08
N SER A 366 11.63 7.96 -31.64
CA SER A 366 11.51 9.30 -32.19
C SER A 366 12.24 9.49 -33.53
N ASP A 367 11.65 10.29 -34.42
CA ASP A 367 12.31 10.75 -35.65
C ASP A 367 13.40 11.80 -35.33
N ILE A 368 14.12 12.28 -36.35
CA ILE A 368 15.20 13.27 -36.18
C ILE A 368 14.76 14.59 -35.51
N ASN A 369 13.46 14.93 -35.57
CA ASN A 369 12.88 16.13 -34.98
C ASN A 369 12.25 15.85 -33.60
N PHE A 370 12.45 14.65 -33.07
CA PHE A 370 11.89 14.14 -31.83
C PHE A 370 10.35 14.01 -31.82
N ASN A 371 9.72 13.85 -32.98
CA ASN A 371 8.32 13.43 -33.06
C ASN A 371 8.24 11.93 -32.82
N ARG A 372 7.18 11.50 -32.13
CA ARG A 372 6.96 10.07 -31.87
C ARG A 372 6.81 9.29 -33.17
N THR A 373 7.44 8.13 -33.18
CA THR A 373 7.36 7.16 -34.28
C THR A 373 7.35 5.74 -33.72
N ASN A 374 7.39 4.74 -34.60
CA ASN A 374 7.58 3.35 -34.20
C ASN A 374 9.06 2.98 -34.23
N ARG A 375 9.40 1.79 -33.75
CA ARG A 375 10.79 1.28 -33.71
C ARG A 375 11.53 1.35 -35.04
N ALA A 376 10.83 1.16 -36.17
CA ALA A 376 11.46 1.20 -37.49
C ALA A 376 11.81 2.64 -37.94
N GLY A 377 11.12 3.65 -37.41
CA GLY A 377 11.40 5.05 -37.68
C GLY A 377 12.31 5.73 -36.65
N ASP A 378 12.80 4.98 -35.64
CA ASP A 378 13.65 5.54 -34.60
C ASP A 378 15.00 5.98 -35.17
N MET A 379 15.34 7.25 -35.00
CA MET A 379 16.62 7.83 -35.46
C MET A 379 17.61 8.07 -34.32
N HIS A 380 17.26 7.69 -33.09
CA HIS A 380 18.06 7.96 -31.89
C HIS A 380 18.67 6.71 -31.23
N SER A 381 18.42 5.52 -31.79
CA SER A 381 18.90 4.26 -31.19
C SER A 381 18.43 4.10 -29.75
N SER A 382 17.14 4.35 -29.51
CA SER A 382 16.53 4.47 -28.19
C SER A 382 16.61 3.18 -27.35
N ASP A 383 16.98 2.04 -27.95
CA ASP A 383 17.06 0.72 -27.30
C ASP A 383 18.45 0.34 -26.74
N ILE A 384 19.46 1.18 -26.86
CA ILE A 384 20.83 0.89 -26.43
C ILE A 384 21.43 2.07 -25.66
N PHE A 385 22.48 1.84 -24.87
CA PHE A 385 23.28 2.94 -24.35
C PHE A 385 23.91 3.72 -25.50
N SER A 386 23.75 5.03 -25.51
CA SER A 386 24.42 5.91 -26.45
C SER A 386 25.91 6.03 -26.11
N ARG A 387 26.69 6.54 -27.06
CA ARG A 387 28.10 6.87 -26.79
C ARG A 387 28.25 7.97 -25.72
N ALA A 388 27.23 8.81 -25.52
CA ALA A 388 27.26 9.80 -24.46
C ALA A 388 27.10 9.13 -23.09
N ASP A 389 26.16 8.20 -22.97
CA ASP A 389 25.90 7.45 -21.72
C ASP A 389 27.15 6.68 -21.30
N ILE A 390 27.79 5.99 -22.24
CA ILE A 390 29.03 5.25 -22.00
C ILE A 390 30.16 6.16 -21.51
N ARG A 391 30.31 7.37 -22.08
CA ARG A 391 31.33 8.31 -21.61
C ARG A 391 31.04 8.78 -20.18
N ILE A 392 29.76 9.05 -19.86
CA ILE A 392 29.34 9.47 -18.53
C ILE A 392 29.59 8.34 -17.52
N HIS A 393 29.20 7.12 -17.86
CA HIS A 393 29.44 5.92 -17.06
C HIS A 393 30.93 5.69 -16.80
N ASN A 394 31.77 5.66 -17.84
CA ASN A 394 33.21 5.43 -17.68
C ASN A 394 33.88 6.50 -16.81
N ALA A 395 33.44 7.77 -16.91
CA ALA A 395 33.92 8.84 -16.05
C ALA A 395 33.47 8.67 -14.58
N ALA A 396 32.23 8.19 -14.36
CA ALA A 396 31.72 7.89 -13.04
C ALA A 396 32.44 6.68 -12.41
N ASP A 397 32.65 5.60 -13.15
CA ASP A 397 33.36 4.40 -12.69
C ASP A 397 34.83 4.68 -12.36
N ALA A 398 35.49 5.58 -13.09
CA ALA A 398 36.84 6.04 -12.73
C ALA A 398 36.88 6.79 -11.39
N THR A 399 35.77 7.43 -11.01
CA THR A 399 35.63 8.14 -9.72
C THR A 399 35.15 7.22 -8.61
N PHE A 400 34.28 6.27 -8.93
CA PHE A 400 33.64 5.32 -8.02
C PHE A 400 33.83 3.89 -8.54
N PRO A 401 34.97 3.22 -8.25
CA PRO A 401 35.24 1.90 -8.82
C PRO A 401 34.13 0.88 -8.54
N GLY A 402 33.64 0.22 -9.59
CA GLY A 402 32.50 -0.69 -9.51
C GLY A 402 31.16 0.03 -9.58
N TYR A 403 31.12 1.18 -10.27
CA TYR A 403 29.89 1.92 -10.55
C TYR A 403 29.05 1.14 -11.56
N THR A 404 27.75 1.02 -11.31
CA THR A 404 26.81 0.42 -12.27
C THR A 404 25.97 1.49 -12.94
N ASP A 405 25.73 1.38 -14.25
CA ASP A 405 24.73 2.19 -14.94
C ASP A 405 23.69 1.27 -15.55
N VAL A 406 22.42 1.57 -15.31
CA VAL A 406 21.29 0.79 -15.81
C VAL A 406 20.36 1.65 -16.64
N LEU A 407 19.91 1.10 -17.77
CA LEU A 407 19.10 1.79 -18.76
C LEU A 407 17.75 1.09 -18.96
N GLY A 408 16.67 1.86 -18.94
CA GLY A 408 15.35 1.44 -19.40
C GLY A 408 15.03 1.97 -20.79
N THR A 409 14.48 1.12 -21.67
CA THR A 409 14.25 1.43 -23.08
C THR A 409 12.77 1.39 -23.48
N PRO A 410 12.36 2.03 -24.60
CA PRO A 410 11.00 1.96 -25.13
C PRO A 410 10.55 0.57 -25.57
N SER A 411 11.47 -0.39 -25.82
CA SER A 411 11.09 -1.80 -26.00
C SER A 411 10.69 -2.51 -24.69
N GLY A 412 10.76 -1.82 -23.54
CA GLY A 412 10.49 -2.40 -22.22
C GLY A 412 11.63 -3.25 -21.68
N LYS A 413 12.80 -3.22 -22.32
CA LYS A 413 14.00 -3.96 -21.88
C LYS A 413 14.85 -3.12 -20.93
N PHE A 414 15.52 -3.79 -20.01
CA PHE A 414 16.48 -3.19 -19.10
C PHE A 414 17.88 -3.72 -19.36
N TRP A 415 18.84 -2.79 -19.44
CA TRP A 415 20.24 -3.08 -19.70
C TRP A 415 21.11 -2.55 -18.57
N LYS A 416 22.32 -3.09 -18.46
CA LYS A 416 23.34 -2.67 -17.52
C LYS A 416 24.71 -2.64 -18.17
N ILE A 417 25.51 -1.65 -17.79
CA ILE A 417 26.96 -1.62 -17.98
C ILE A 417 27.65 -1.48 -16.62
N PHE A 418 28.84 -2.07 -16.51
CA PHE A 418 29.61 -2.13 -15.27
C PHE A 418 31.10 -2.17 -15.58
N GLY A 419 31.89 -1.41 -14.82
CA GLY A 419 33.32 -1.21 -15.11
C GLY A 419 33.54 -0.42 -16.40
N GLN A 420 34.79 -0.30 -16.84
CA GLN A 420 35.12 0.39 -18.08
C GLN A 420 34.62 -0.39 -19.30
N VAL A 421 33.78 0.24 -20.12
CA VAL A 421 33.21 -0.35 -21.34
C VAL A 421 33.62 0.44 -22.59
N SER A 422 33.73 -0.24 -23.72
CA SER A 422 34.21 0.31 -24.99
C SER A 422 33.07 0.75 -25.91
N GLY A 423 31.89 0.15 -25.79
CA GLY A 423 30.75 0.45 -26.65
C GLY A 423 29.42 -0.15 -26.20
N PRO A 424 28.32 0.16 -26.91
CA PRO A 424 26.98 -0.30 -26.54
C PRO A 424 26.82 -1.82 -26.51
N GLY A 425 27.68 -2.56 -27.24
CA GLY A 425 27.69 -4.02 -27.26
C GLY A 425 28.18 -4.67 -25.97
N ASP A 426 28.79 -3.90 -25.06
CA ASP A 426 29.23 -4.39 -23.74
C ASP A 426 28.09 -4.39 -22.71
N ALA A 427 26.93 -3.85 -23.09
CA ALA A 427 25.74 -3.86 -22.24
C ALA A 427 25.16 -5.26 -22.13
N ILE A 428 24.86 -5.67 -20.90
CA ILE A 428 24.21 -6.95 -20.58
C ILE A 428 22.77 -6.71 -20.13
N PRO A 429 21.85 -7.68 -20.32
CA PRO A 429 20.54 -7.59 -19.72
C PRO A 429 20.67 -7.40 -18.20
N LEU A 430 19.93 -6.44 -17.64
CA LEU A 430 19.91 -6.19 -16.20
C LEU A 430 19.22 -7.35 -15.48
#